data_AF-X1F9N0-F1
#
_entry.id   AF-X1F9N0-F1
#
_cell.length_a   1.000
_cell.length_b   1.000
_cell.length_c   1.000
_cell.angle_alpha   90.00
_cell.angle_beta   90.00
_cell.angle_gamma   90.00
#
_symmetry.space_group_name_H-M   'P 1'
#
loop_
_entity.id
_entity.type
_entity.pdbx_description
1 polymer ?
#
loop_
_entity_poly.entity_id
_entity_poly.type
_entity_poly.pdbx_seq_one_letter_code
_entity_poly.pdbx_strand_id
1 'polypeptide(L)'
;MVVVLGIWAAPLLINIIAIGFKSNIYKYELAVNLTRIIFPYIGFVAVAALFMGILNSYNHFLVPALAPAMLNISVIIFAITLSYKYGIYSIALGVILGGI
;
A
#
# COMPACT_ATOMS: atom_id res chain seq x y z
N MET A 1 6.16 15.41 3.93
CA MET A 1 7.55 15.36 3.43
C MET A 1 8.05 13.96 3.10
N VAL A 2 7.91 12.97 4.00
CA VAL A 2 8.40 11.59 3.80
C VAL A 2 7.87 10.92 2.52
N VAL A 3 6.59 11.13 2.20
CA VAL A 3 5.94 10.57 1.00
C VAL A 3 6.57 11.08 -0.30
N VAL A 4 6.82 12.39 -0.40
CA VAL A 4 7.38 13.03 -1.59
C VAL A 4 8.84 12.62 -1.81
N LEU A 5 9.62 12.54 -0.73
CA LEU A 5 10.99 12.00 -0.74
C LEU A 5 11.01 10.53 -1.18
N GLY A 6 10.02 9.75 -0.74
CA GLY A 6 9.85 8.35 -1.12
C GLY A 6 9.50 8.10 -2.59
N ILE A 7 8.63 8.94 -3.17
CA ILE A 7 8.32 8.91 -4.61
C ILE A 7 9.58 9.20 -5.44
N TRP A 8 10.42 10.13 -4.97
CA TRP A 8 11.67 10.50 -5.62
C TRP A 8 12.75 9.42 -5.45
N ALA A 9 12.78 8.75 -4.29
CA ALA A 9 13.69 7.65 -3.98
C ALA A 9 13.24 6.29 -4.52
N ALA A 10 12.01 6.15 -5.04
CA ALA A 10 11.48 4.91 -5.62
C ALA A 10 12.43 4.19 -6.61
N PRO A 11 13.07 4.87 -7.59
CA PRO A 11 14.03 4.22 -8.49
C PRO A 11 15.30 3.73 -7.78
N LEU A 12 15.77 4.43 -6.74
CA LEU A 12 16.92 4.04 -5.91
C LEU A 12 16.58 2.81 -5.06
N LEU A 13 15.39 2.79 -4.45
CA LEU A 13 14.89 1.66 -3.67
C LEU A 13 14.76 0.39 -4.51
N ILE A 14 14.17 0.48 -5.71
CA ILE A 14 14.08 -0.67 -6.63
C ILE A 14 15.47 -1.13 -7.09
N ASN A 15 16.44 -0.23 -7.26
CA ASN A 15 17.81 -0.59 -7.63
C ASN A 15 18.52 -1.44 -6.55
N ILE A 16 18.18 -1.23 -5.28
CA ILE A 16 18.78 -1.92 -4.13
C ILE A 16 18.00 -3.20 -3.80
N ILE A 17 16.67 -3.16 -3.83
CA ILE A 17 15.80 -4.26 -3.42
C ILE A 17 15.61 -5.30 -4.54
N ALA A 18 15.53 -4.83 -5.79
CA ALA A 18 15.25 -5.67 -6.95
C ALA A 18 16.44 -5.72 -7.93
N ILE A 19 17.64 -6.02 -7.39
CA ILE A 19 18.87 -6.18 -8.18
C ILE A 19 18.69 -7.23 -9.30
N GLY A 20 17.87 -8.26 -9.06
CA GLY A 20 17.51 -9.29 -10.05
C GLY A 20 16.59 -8.83 -11.19
N PHE A 21 16.01 -7.64 -11.14
CA PHE A 21 15.21 -7.07 -12.25
C PHE A 21 16.03 -6.25 -13.25
N LYS A 22 17.32 -6.00 -12.98
CA LYS A 22 18.22 -5.32 -13.94
C LYS A 22 18.33 -6.05 -15.28
N SER A 23 18.13 -7.36 -15.29
CA SER A 23 18.20 -8.20 -16.49
C SER A 23 17.00 -8.02 -17.43
N ASN A 24 15.90 -7.39 -16.99
CA ASN A 24 14.71 -7.20 -17.80
C ASN A 24 14.15 -5.78 -17.62
N ILE A 25 14.42 -4.91 -18.62
CA ILE A 25 14.07 -3.48 -18.60
C ILE A 25 12.59 -3.23 -18.28
N TYR A 26 11.69 -4.08 -18.80
CA TYR A 26 10.26 -3.96 -18.59
C TYR A 26 9.84 -4.25 -17.14
N LYS A 27 10.49 -5.22 -16.47
CA LYS A 27 10.21 -5.53 -15.06
C LYS A 27 10.70 -4.44 -14.13
N TYR A 28 11.83 -3.82 -14.47
CA TYR A 28 12.38 -2.70 -13.71
C TYR A 28 11.46 -1.47 -13.77
N GLU A 29 11.03 -1.05 -14.96
CA GLU A 29 10.11 0.10 -15.11
C GLU A 29 8.76 -0.13 -14.42
N LEU A 30 8.21 -1.35 -14.54
CA LEU A 30 6.94 -1.69 -13.89
C LEU A 30 7.05 -1.63 -12.36
N ALA A 31 8.14 -2.15 -11.80
CA ALA A 31 8.41 -2.09 -10.36
C ALA A 31 8.54 -0.64 -9.87
N VAL A 32 9.29 0.20 -10.59
CA VAL A 32 9.46 1.62 -10.22
C VAL A 32 8.11 2.36 -10.25
N ASN A 33 7.29 2.14 -11.27
CA ASN A 33 5.97 2.77 -11.38
C ASN A 33 5.02 2.30 -10.26
N LEU A 34 4.98 1.00 -9.97
CA LEU A 34 4.19 0.47 -8.85
C LEU A 34 4.66 1.06 -7.52
N THR A 35 5.96 1.15 -7.28
CA THR A 35 6.49 1.73 -6.04
C THR A 35 6.14 3.22 -5.91
N ARG A 36 6.15 4.00 -7.00
CA ARG A 36 5.69 5.40 -6.97
C ARG A 36 4.21 5.52 -6.63
N ILE A 37 3.37 4.61 -7.11
CA ILE A 37 1.93 4.61 -6.86
C ILE A 37 1.63 4.18 -5.41
N ILE A 38 2.37 3.22 -4.87
CA ILE A 38 2.18 2.69 -3.52
C ILE A 38 2.80 3.61 -2.44
N PHE A 39 3.85 4.38 -2.76
CA PHE A 39 4.50 5.25 -1.76
C PHE A 39 3.56 6.25 -1.07
N PRO A 40 2.66 6.95 -1.78
CA PRO A 40 1.62 7.79 -1.18
C PRO A 40 0.83 7.11 -0.07
N TYR A 41 0.53 5.82 -0.23
CA TYR A 41 -0.23 5.03 0.73
C TYR A 41 0.45 4.90 2.10
N ILE A 42 1.79 4.93 2.16
CA ILE A 42 2.54 4.88 3.43
C ILE A 42 2.20 6.06 4.34
N GLY A 43 1.96 7.24 3.76
CA GLY A 43 1.54 8.42 4.53
C GLY A 43 0.17 8.23 5.18
N PHE A 44 -0.78 7.66 4.43
CA PHE A 44 -2.12 7.35 4.94
C PHE A 44 -2.07 6.25 6.01
N VAL A 45 -1.29 5.20 5.81
CA VAL A 45 -1.08 4.14 6.80
C VAL A 45 -0.47 4.66 8.08
N ALA A 46 0.51 5.58 8.01
CA ALA A 46 1.13 6.15 9.20
C ALA A 46 0.12 6.94 10.05
N VAL A 47 -0.77 7.72 9.40
CA VAL A 47 -1.86 8.44 10.08
C VAL A 47 -2.86 7.45 10.70
N ALA A 48 -3.28 6.44 9.94
CA ALA A 48 -4.17 5.39 10.43
C ALA A 48 -3.58 4.66 11.65
N ALA A 49 -2.28 4.31 11.61
CA ALA A 49 -1.55 3.69 12.71
C ALA A 49 -1.45 4.61 13.95
N LEU A 50 -1.36 5.93 13.75
CA LEU A 50 -1.36 6.92 14.82
C LEU A 50 -2.72 6.98 15.54
N PHE A 51 -3.82 7.02 14.79
CA PHE A 51 -5.17 6.89 15.33
C PHE A 51 -5.36 5.56 16.04
N MET A 52 -4.85 4.47 15.46
CA MET A 52 -4.85 3.14 16.06
C MET A 52 -4.17 3.14 17.43
N GLY A 53 -2.98 3.74 17.54
CA GLY A 53 -2.22 3.86 18.79
C GLY A 53 -2.91 4.72 19.84
N ILE A 54 -3.54 5.83 19.42
CA ILE A 54 -4.33 6.70 20.31
C ILE A 54 -5.52 5.92 20.89
N LEU A 55 -6.32 5.26 20.06
CA LEU A 55 -7.48 4.48 20.54
C LEU A 55 -7.07 3.29 21.42
N ASN A 56 -5.93 2.65 21.12
CA ASN A 56 -5.37 1.58 21.93
C ASN A 56 -4.98 2.08 23.33
N SER A 57 -4.43 3.30 23.43
CA SER A 57 -4.12 3.96 24.71
C SER A 57 -5.36 4.35 25.53
N TYR A 58 -6.53 4.51 24.89
CA TYR A 58 -7.81 4.73 25.56
C TYR A 58 -8.49 3.42 26.00
N ASN A 59 -7.81 2.27 25.93
CA ASN A 59 -8.36 0.92 26.17
C ASN A 59 -9.56 0.58 25.26
N HIS A 60 -9.73 1.29 24.16
CA HIS A 60 -10.74 0.96 23.16
C HIS A 60 -10.09 -0.01 22.16
N PHE A 61 -10.02 -1.31 22.48
CA PHE A 61 -9.30 -2.30 21.68
C PHE A 61 -10.03 -2.73 20.39
N LEU A 62 -11.37 -2.66 20.40
CA LEU A 62 -12.20 -3.16 19.28
C LEU A 62 -12.09 -2.31 18.01
N VAL A 63 -12.23 -0.99 18.12
CA VAL A 63 -12.19 -0.06 16.99
C VAL A 63 -10.84 -0.07 16.24
N PRO A 64 -9.67 0.02 16.91
CA PRO A 64 -8.38 -0.10 16.25
C PRO A 64 -8.10 -1.52 15.74
N ALA A 65 -8.58 -2.58 16.39
CA ALA A 65 -8.42 -3.95 15.89
C ALA A 65 -9.29 -4.28 14.66
N LEU A 66 -10.40 -3.54 14.47
CA LEU A 66 -11.28 -3.68 13.31
C LEU A 66 -10.74 -2.99 12.05
N ALA A 67 -10.00 -1.90 12.17
CA ALA A 67 -9.43 -1.18 11.03
C ALA A 67 -8.56 -2.05 10.07
N PRO A 68 -7.60 -2.86 10.52
CA PRO A 68 -6.80 -3.71 9.64
C PRO A 68 -7.60 -4.91 9.14
N ALA A 69 -8.61 -5.36 9.90
CA ALA A 69 -9.53 -6.41 9.48
C ALA A 69 -10.43 -5.92 8.32
N MET A 70 -10.99 -4.71 8.41
CA MET A 70 -11.75 -4.09 7.33
C MET A 70 -10.89 -3.84 6.09
N LEU A 71 -9.63 -3.43 6.26
CA LEU A 71 -8.70 -3.24 5.16
C LEU A 71 -8.44 -4.56 4.42
N ASN A 72 -8.17 -5.65 5.16
CA ASN A 72 -8.02 -6.98 4.57
C ASN A 72 -9.29 -7.47 3.87
N ILE A 73 -10.47 -7.24 4.46
CA ILE A 73 -11.76 -7.60 3.86
C ILE A 73 -11.97 -6.83 2.55
N SER A 74 -11.69 -5.52 2.52
CA SER A 74 -11.79 -4.70 1.32
C SER A 74 -10.85 -5.20 0.22
N VAL A 75 -9.59 -5.50 0.56
CA VAL A 75 -8.63 -6.06 -0.39
C VAL A 75 -9.10 -7.40 -0.97
N ILE A 76 -9.64 -8.30 -0.14
CA ILE A 76 -10.16 -9.60 -0.58
C ILE A 76 -11.37 -9.41 -1.52
N ILE A 77 -12.31 -8.53 -1.17
CA ILE A 77 -13.49 -8.25 -1.99
C ILE A 77 -13.07 -7.70 -3.36
N PHE A 78 -12.20 -6.69 -3.39
CA PHE A 78 -11.71 -6.12 -4.64
C PHE A 78 -10.88 -7.10 -5.47
N ALA A 79 -10.07 -7.94 -4.81
CA ALA A 79 -9.33 -9.00 -5.47
C ALA A 79 -10.24 -10.07 -6.09
N ILE A 80 -11.40 -10.37 -5.51
CA ILE A 80 -12.33 -11.36 -6.09
C ILE A 80 -13.20 -10.72 -7.18
N THR A 81 -13.70 -9.49 -6.96
CA THR A 81 -14.69 -8.87 -7.85
C THR A 81 -14.07 -8.13 -9.04
N LEU A 82 -12.94 -7.46 -8.86
CA LEU A 82 -12.33 -6.63 -9.91
C LEU A 82 -11.12 -7.28 -10.59
N SER A 83 -10.52 -8.33 -10.01
CA SER A 83 -9.34 -9.01 -10.59
C SER A 83 -9.55 -9.48 -12.02
N TYR A 84 -10.76 -9.97 -12.34
CA TYR A 84 -11.10 -10.41 -13.69
C TYR A 84 -11.04 -9.29 -14.74
N LYS A 85 -11.25 -8.03 -14.33
CA LYS A 85 -11.35 -6.87 -15.25
C LYS A 85 -10.13 -5.97 -15.22
N TYR A 86 -9.46 -5.83 -14.07
CA TYR A 86 -8.34 -4.91 -13.86
C TYR A 86 -7.05 -5.60 -13.38
N GLY A 87 -7.05 -6.93 -13.21
CA GLY A 87 -5.86 -7.69 -12.81
C GLY A 87 -5.29 -7.22 -11.47
N ILE A 88 -3.98 -6.96 -11.44
CA ILE A 88 -3.25 -6.52 -10.23
C ILE A 88 -3.70 -5.14 -9.74
N TYR A 89 -4.22 -4.28 -10.61
CA TYR A 89 -4.73 -2.95 -10.22
C TYR A 89 -5.94 -3.02 -9.29
N SER A 90 -6.65 -4.15 -9.29
CA SER A 90 -7.78 -4.42 -8.39
C SER A 90 -7.34 -4.44 -6.93
N ILE A 91 -6.14 -5.01 -6.67
CA ILE A 91 -5.57 -5.06 -5.32
C ILE A 91 -5.20 -3.64 -4.87
N ALA A 92 -4.61 -2.83 -5.75
CA ALA A 92 -4.28 -1.44 -5.45
C ALA A 92 -5.53 -0.61 -5.12
N LEU A 93 -6.64 -0.80 -5.84
CA LEU A 93 -7.91 -0.15 -5.55
C LEU A 93 -8.50 -0.59 -4.21
N GLY A 94 -8.44 -1.88 -3.87
CA GLY A 94 -8.90 -2.40 -2.58
C GLY A 94 -8.10 -1.84 -1.40
N VAL A 95 -6.80 -1.64 -1.57
CA VAL A 95 -5.92 -1.02 -0.56
C VAL A 95 -6.26 0.46 -0.34
N ILE A 96 -6.51 1.21 -1.42
CA ILE A 96 -6.87 2.64 -1.34
C ILE A 96 -8.25 2.80 -0.69
N LEU A 97 -9.25 2.05 -1.14
CA LEU A 97 -10.62 2.15 -0.64
C LEU A 97 -10.81 1.53 0.74
N GLY A 98 -10.03 0.51 1.10
CA GLY A 98 -10.05 -0.07 2.44
C GLY A 98 -9.34 0.78 3.49
N GLY A 99 -8.53 1.76 3.07
CA GLY A 99 -7.80 2.67 3.95
C GLY A 99 -8.45 4.04 4.14
N ILE A 100 -9.58 4.32 3.47
CA ILE A 100 -10.44 5.50 3.65
C ILE A 100 -11.58 5.11 4.59
#